data_AF-A0A937SIX9-F1
#
_entry.id   AF-A0A937SIX9-F1
#
_cell.length_a   1.000
_cell.length_b   1.000
_cell.length_c   1.000
_cell.angle_alpha   90.00
_cell.angle_beta   90.00
_cell.angle_gamma   90.00
#
_symmetry.space_group_name_H-M   'P 1'
#
loop_
_entity.id
_entity.type
_entity.pdbx_description
1 polymer ?
#
loop_
_entity_poly.entity_id
_entity_poly.type
_entity_poly.pdbx_seq_one_letter_code
_entity_poly.pdbx_strand_id
1 'polypeptide(L)'
;MKRFKIDVKLFVLDERAEGKGWKRIKERIRQKFNIEPPTIRAMQKWEKKLDRAALSAEFVKDVKREMPAMGAEAQVSFAQELLPILWKARDAGEDMELAGWKWFLHFIDTRLGSNGFERLITEYMSERQK
;
A
#
# COMPACT_ATOMS: atom_id res chain seq x y z
N MET A 1 7.83 -4.38 -18.09
CA MET A 1 6.68 -3.48 -17.82
C MET A 1 6.98 -2.73 -16.54
N LYS A 2 6.77 -1.40 -16.49
CA LYS A 2 6.85 -0.66 -15.22
C LYS A 2 5.90 -1.29 -14.21
N ARG A 3 6.38 -1.53 -12.99
CA ARG A 3 5.59 -2.09 -11.89
C ARG A 3 4.86 -0.92 -11.23
N PHE A 4 3.54 -0.95 -11.24
CA PHE A 4 2.70 0.07 -10.62
C PHE A 4 2.38 -0.33 -9.20
N LYS A 5 2.32 0.67 -8.30
CA LYS A 5 1.87 0.49 -6.91
C LYS A 5 0.48 -0.17 -6.89
N ILE A 6 0.21 -0.92 -5.82
CA ILE A 6 -1.06 -1.63 -5.65
C ILE A 6 -2.24 -0.65 -5.69
N ASP A 7 -2.13 0.51 -5.05
CA ASP A 7 -3.19 1.53 -5.03
C ASP A 7 -3.63 1.97 -6.43
N VAL A 8 -2.70 2.04 -7.39
CA VAL A 8 -3.00 2.37 -8.79
C VAL A 8 -3.78 1.24 -9.45
N LYS A 9 -3.39 -0.02 -9.20
CA LYS A 9 -4.10 -1.19 -9.75
C LYS A 9 -5.51 -1.29 -9.17
N LEU A 10 -5.64 -1.07 -7.87
CA LEU A 10 -6.93 -1.07 -7.17
C LEU A 10 -7.84 0.02 -7.70
N PHE A 11 -7.32 1.24 -7.83
CA PHE A 11 -8.05 2.34 -8.43
C PHE A 11 -8.56 2.02 -9.83
N VAL A 12 -7.73 1.37 -10.67
CA VAL A 12 -8.15 0.94 -12.01
C VAL A 12 -9.31 -0.06 -11.95
N LEU A 13 -9.26 -1.02 -11.04
CA LEU A 13 -10.30 -2.04 -10.90
C LEU A 13 -11.62 -1.43 -10.41
N ASP A 14 -11.57 -0.51 -9.44
CA ASP A 14 -12.76 0.16 -8.90
C ASP A 14 -13.43 1.04 -9.95
N GLU A 15 -12.65 1.89 -10.62
CA GLU A 15 -13.15 2.73 -11.70
C GLU A 15 -13.77 1.91 -12.84
N ARG A 16 -13.21 0.73 -13.09
CA ARG A 16 -13.70 -0.18 -14.12
C ARG A 16 -14.99 -0.88 -13.69
N ALA A 17 -15.10 -1.29 -12.43
CA ALA A 17 -16.32 -1.86 -11.85
C ALA A 17 -17.48 -0.84 -11.87
N GLU A 18 -17.18 0.44 -11.71
CA GLU A 18 -18.13 1.56 -11.91
C GLU A 18 -18.49 1.81 -13.39
N GLY A 19 -18.02 0.98 -14.33
CA GLY A 19 -18.36 1.07 -15.75
C GLY A 19 -17.58 2.14 -16.53
N LYS A 20 -16.55 2.77 -15.95
CA LYS A 20 -15.81 3.83 -16.65
C LYS A 20 -14.95 3.29 -17.79
N GLY A 21 -14.83 4.10 -18.85
CA GLY A 21 -14.00 3.78 -20.01
C GLY A 21 -12.51 4.00 -19.75
N TRP A 22 -11.65 3.19 -20.37
CA TRP A 22 -10.20 3.20 -20.16
C TRP A 22 -9.52 4.56 -20.34
N LYS A 23 -9.99 5.39 -21.29
CA LYS A 23 -9.44 6.74 -21.50
C LYS A 23 -9.64 7.63 -20.27
N ARG A 24 -10.85 7.58 -19.67
CA ARG A 24 -11.20 8.32 -18.45
C ARG A 24 -10.40 7.83 -17.24
N ILE A 25 -10.20 6.52 -17.14
CA ILE A 25 -9.39 5.92 -16.06
C ILE A 25 -7.95 6.43 -16.14
N LYS A 26 -7.34 6.47 -17.33
CA LYS A 26 -5.97 7.02 -17.52
C LYS A 26 -5.85 8.47 -17.06
N GLU A 27 -6.82 9.30 -17.45
CA GLU A 27 -6.83 10.72 -17.07
C GLU A 27 -6.91 10.90 -15.55
N ARG A 28 -7.80 10.14 -14.90
CA ARG A 28 -7.95 10.19 -13.45
C ARG A 28 -6.74 9.64 -12.70
N ILE A 29 -6.03 8.65 -13.25
CA ILE A 29 -4.75 8.20 -12.66
C ILE A 29 -3.73 9.32 -12.69
N ARG A 30 -3.62 10.03 -13.82
CA ARG A 30 -2.70 11.17 -13.94
C ARG A 30 -3.04 12.27 -12.94
N GLN A 31 -4.33 12.57 -12.75
CA GLN A 31 -4.79 13.56 -11.78
C GLN A 31 -4.57 13.13 -10.32
N LYS A 32 -4.94 11.90 -9.97
CA LYS A 32 -4.94 11.42 -8.57
C LYS A 32 -3.54 11.07 -8.07
N PHE A 33 -2.73 10.41 -8.91
CA PHE A 33 -1.45 9.85 -8.49
C PHE A 33 -0.26 10.64 -9.03
N ASN A 34 -0.48 11.64 -9.89
CA ASN A 34 0.58 12.43 -10.54
C ASN A 34 1.67 11.57 -11.22
N ILE A 35 1.26 10.46 -11.83
CA ILE A 35 2.14 9.54 -12.56
C ILE A 35 1.72 9.39 -14.02
N GLU A 36 2.63 8.91 -14.86
CA GLU A 36 2.27 8.46 -16.20
C GLU A 36 1.38 7.21 -16.11
N PRO A 37 0.14 7.25 -16.64
CA PRO A 37 -0.82 6.18 -16.45
C PRO A 37 -0.40 4.87 -17.15
N PRO A 38 -0.81 3.71 -16.63
CA PRO A 38 -0.59 2.43 -17.28
C PRO A 38 -1.19 2.37 -18.69
N THR A 39 -0.64 1.49 -19.52
CA THR A 39 -1.22 1.20 -20.84
C THR A 39 -2.57 0.48 -20.68
N ILE A 40 -3.48 0.66 -21.64
CA ILE A 40 -4.79 -0.01 -21.64
C ILE A 40 -4.63 -1.53 -21.55
N ARG A 41 -3.66 -2.10 -22.27
CA ARG A 41 -3.35 -3.54 -22.21
C ARG A 41 -2.96 -4.00 -20.81
N ALA A 42 -2.20 -3.19 -20.07
CA ALA A 42 -1.84 -3.50 -18.68
C ALA A 42 -3.06 -3.48 -17.76
N MET A 43 -3.91 -2.44 -17.89
CA MET A 43 -5.15 -2.31 -17.10
C MET A 43 -6.15 -3.45 -17.39
N GLN A 44 -6.34 -3.82 -18.67
CA GLN A 44 -7.17 -4.96 -19.06
C GLN A 44 -6.62 -6.29 -18.53
N LYS A 45 -5.29 -6.44 -18.47
CA LYS A 45 -4.67 -7.62 -17.88
C LYS A 45 -4.95 -7.69 -16.38
N TRP A 46 -4.99 -6.55 -15.68
CA TRP A 46 -5.35 -6.47 -14.27
C TRP A 46 -6.81 -6.85 -14.04
N GLU A 47 -7.74 -6.24 -14.79
CA GLU A 47 -9.18 -6.57 -14.75
C GLU A 47 -9.44 -8.07 -14.88
N LYS A 48 -8.71 -8.76 -15.76
CA LYS A 48 -8.91 -10.20 -16.01
C LYS A 48 -8.25 -11.14 -15.00
N LYS A 49 -7.25 -10.67 -14.24
CA LYS A 49 -6.34 -11.56 -13.48
C LYS A 49 -6.18 -11.21 -12.01
N LEU A 50 -6.55 -10.00 -11.60
CA LEU A 50 -6.36 -9.55 -10.22
C LEU A 50 -7.67 -9.64 -9.48
N ASP A 51 -7.70 -10.53 -8.50
CA ASP A 51 -8.66 -10.53 -7.41
C ASP A 51 -7.97 -10.07 -6.10
N ARG A 52 -8.75 -9.92 -5.03
CA ARG A 52 -8.27 -9.49 -3.70
C ARG A 52 -7.14 -10.40 -3.19
N ALA A 53 -7.20 -11.69 -3.49
CA ALA A 53 -6.19 -12.67 -3.10
C ALA A 53 -4.87 -12.49 -3.87
N ALA A 54 -4.93 -12.31 -5.19
CA ALA A 54 -3.78 -12.06 -6.05
C ALA A 54 -3.08 -10.74 -5.70
N LEU A 55 -3.85 -9.70 -5.36
CA LEU A 55 -3.33 -8.42 -4.91
C LEU A 55 -2.64 -8.53 -3.55
N SER A 56 -3.22 -9.30 -2.62
CA SER A 56 -2.62 -9.58 -1.32
C SER A 56 -1.30 -10.34 -1.46
N ALA A 57 -1.26 -11.36 -2.34
CA ALA A 57 -0.03 -12.11 -2.63
C ALA A 57 1.06 -11.23 -3.26
N GLU A 58 0.69 -10.31 -4.15
CA GLU A 58 1.65 -9.36 -4.72
C GLU A 58 2.20 -8.40 -3.67
N PHE A 59 1.37 -7.94 -2.73
CA PHE A 59 1.79 -7.11 -1.61
C PHE A 59 2.81 -7.81 -0.73
N VAL A 60 2.54 -9.05 -0.29
CA VAL A 60 3.48 -9.84 0.52
C VAL A 60 4.81 -10.00 -0.19
N LYS A 61 4.79 -10.22 -1.52
CA LYS A 61 6.01 -10.34 -2.31
C LYS A 61 6.81 -9.04 -2.35
N ASP A 62 6.14 -7.90 -2.41
CA ASP A 62 6.79 -6.59 -2.41
C ASP A 62 7.41 -6.25 -1.05
N VAL A 63 6.69 -6.51 0.03
CA VAL A 63 7.22 -6.38 1.40
C VAL A 63 8.46 -7.25 1.60
N LYS A 64 8.40 -8.54 1.22
CA LYS A 64 9.55 -9.46 1.36
C LYS A 64 10.78 -8.99 0.58
N ARG A 65 10.57 -8.37 -0.59
CA ARG A 65 11.66 -7.85 -1.42
C ARG A 65 12.27 -6.58 -0.84
N GLU A 66 11.45 -5.71 -0.29
CA GLU A 66 11.87 -4.37 0.17
C GLU A 66 12.36 -4.38 1.62
N MET A 67 12.05 -5.43 2.40
CA MET A 67 12.46 -5.57 3.79
C MET A 67 13.32 -6.82 4.08
N PRO A 68 14.42 -7.08 3.36
CA PRO A 68 15.24 -8.28 3.57
C PRO A 68 15.89 -8.35 4.95
N ALA A 69 15.95 -7.24 5.69
CA ALA A 69 16.56 -7.14 7.01
C ALA A 69 15.67 -7.63 8.17
N MET A 70 14.36 -7.82 7.94
CA MET A 70 13.49 -8.42 8.95
C MET A 70 13.58 -9.95 8.88
N GLY A 71 13.66 -10.63 10.03
CA GLY A 71 13.58 -12.08 10.09
C GLY A 71 12.32 -12.60 9.37
N ALA A 72 12.43 -13.74 8.68
CA ALA A 72 11.35 -14.28 7.83
C ALA A 72 10.01 -14.42 8.57
N GLU A 73 10.05 -14.75 9.86
CA GLU A 73 8.88 -14.85 10.73
C GLU A 73 8.21 -13.49 10.96
N ALA A 74 9.01 -12.45 11.25
CA ALA A 74 8.53 -11.09 11.40
C ALA A 74 7.95 -10.52 10.09
N GLN A 75 8.52 -10.88 8.93
CA GLN A 75 7.95 -10.51 7.62
C GLN A 75 6.59 -11.16 7.38
N VAL A 76 6.41 -12.42 7.79
CA VAL A 76 5.15 -13.14 7.60
C VAL A 76 4.07 -12.58 8.51
N SER A 77 4.36 -12.41 9.81
CA SER A 77 3.41 -11.79 10.75
C SER A 77 3.05 -10.37 10.32
N PHE A 78 4.03 -9.58 9.88
CA PHE A 78 3.80 -8.24 9.35
C PHE A 78 2.83 -8.25 8.17
N ALA A 79 3.07 -9.12 7.19
CA ALA A 79 2.18 -9.22 6.03
C ALA A 79 0.76 -9.71 6.41
N GLN A 80 0.65 -10.66 7.34
CA GLN A 80 -0.63 -11.22 7.77
C GLN A 80 -1.47 -10.23 8.60
N GLU A 81 -0.84 -9.39 9.41
CA GLU A 81 -1.52 -8.41 10.26
C GLU A 81 -1.82 -7.10 9.52
N LEU A 82 -0.90 -6.66 8.65
CA LEU A 82 -1.05 -5.43 7.89
C LEU A 82 -2.11 -5.55 6.80
N LEU A 83 -2.16 -6.68 6.08
CA LEU A 83 -3.10 -6.87 4.97
C LEU A 83 -4.57 -6.62 5.37
N PRO A 84 -5.11 -7.23 6.44
CA PRO A 84 -6.47 -6.95 6.92
C PRO A 84 -6.73 -5.47 7.21
N ILE A 85 -5.74 -4.75 7.72
CA ILE A 85 -5.88 -3.32 8.07
C ILE A 85 -5.94 -2.47 6.82
N LEU A 86 -5.04 -2.70 5.85
CA LEU A 86 -5.07 -2.01 4.56
C LEU A 86 -6.41 -2.23 3.85
N TRP A 87 -6.89 -3.47 3.91
CA TRP A 87 -8.18 -3.85 3.37
C TRP A 87 -9.35 -3.14 4.06
N LYS A 88 -9.34 -3.07 5.39
CA LYS A 88 -10.37 -2.36 6.16
C LYS A 88 -10.35 -0.86 5.87
N ALA A 89 -9.15 -0.26 5.81
CA ALA A 89 -8.98 1.15 5.44
C ALA A 89 -9.53 1.42 4.03
N ARG A 90 -9.21 0.54 3.07
CA ARG A 90 -9.75 0.62 1.72
C ARG A 90 -11.27 0.55 1.69
N ASP A 91 -11.84 -0.45 2.35
CA ASP A 91 -13.29 -0.68 2.37
C ASP A 91 -14.02 0.51 3.06
N ALA A 92 -13.33 1.24 3.94
CA ALA A 92 -13.81 2.49 4.54
C ALA A 92 -13.54 3.76 3.71
N GLY A 93 -12.86 3.65 2.56
CA GLY A 93 -12.46 4.81 1.73
C GLY A 93 -11.31 5.64 2.32
N GLU A 94 -10.60 5.12 3.32
CA GLU A 94 -9.45 5.75 3.94
C GLU A 94 -8.17 5.56 3.10
N ASP A 95 -7.16 6.37 3.38
CA ASP A 95 -5.85 6.25 2.77
C ASP A 95 -5.12 5.01 3.31
N MET A 96 -4.96 4.00 2.45
CA MET A 96 -4.26 2.76 2.80
C MET A 96 -2.78 2.97 3.15
N GLU A 97 -2.10 3.93 2.49
CA GLU A 97 -0.69 4.22 2.78
C GLU A 97 -0.56 4.79 4.20
N LEU A 98 -1.43 5.73 4.55
CA LEU A 98 -1.49 6.29 5.91
C LEU A 98 -1.88 5.22 6.94
N ALA A 99 -2.88 4.38 6.64
CA ALA A 99 -3.29 3.29 7.52
C ALA A 99 -2.15 2.28 7.76
N GLY A 100 -1.37 1.97 6.72
CA GLY A 100 -0.21 1.10 6.84
C GLY A 100 0.89 1.69 7.72
N TRP A 101 1.20 2.98 7.55
CA TRP A 101 2.17 3.67 8.40
C TRP A 101 1.72 3.76 9.85
N LYS A 102 0.43 4.04 10.11
CA LYS A 102 -0.13 4.05 11.47
C LYS A 102 0.02 2.69 12.15
N TRP A 103 -0.32 1.61 11.44
CA TRP A 103 -0.14 0.27 11.98
C TRP A 103 1.33 -0.04 12.26
N PHE A 104 2.24 0.32 11.34
CA PHE A 104 3.67 0.10 11.55
C PHE A 104 4.22 0.85 12.76
N LEU A 105 3.83 2.11 12.93
CA LEU A 105 4.21 2.91 14.10
C LEU A 105 3.67 2.30 15.39
N HIS A 106 2.42 1.82 15.38
CA HIS A 106 1.84 1.12 16.51
C HIS A 106 2.57 -0.20 16.84
N PHE A 107 2.99 -0.94 15.81
CA PHE A 107 3.80 -2.15 15.97
C PHE A 107 5.16 -1.86 16.63
N ILE A 108 5.82 -0.76 16.24
CA ILE A 108 7.06 -0.31 16.89
C ILE A 108 6.78 0.12 18.34
N ASP A 109 5.75 0.94 18.56
CA ASP A 109 5.35 1.43 19.89
C ASP A 109 5.11 0.28 20.86
N THR A 110 4.39 -0.75 20.42
CA THR A 110 4.10 -1.94 21.24
C THR A 110 5.36 -2.71 21.66
N ARG A 111 6.45 -2.63 20.89
CA ARG A 111 7.72 -3.32 21.19
C ARG A 111 8.70 -2.48 22.00
N LEU A 112 8.74 -1.18 21.77
CA LEU A 112 9.62 -0.26 22.51
C LEU A 112 9.00 0.18 23.84
N GLY A 113 7.67 0.10 23.96
CA GLY A 113 6.89 0.76 25.00
C GLY A 113 6.77 2.26 24.75
N SER A 114 5.68 2.86 25.24
CA SER A 114 5.30 4.24 24.91
C SER A 114 6.40 5.27 25.18
N ASN A 115 7.11 5.16 26.31
CA ASN A 115 8.22 6.07 26.64
C ASN A 115 9.40 5.96 25.66
N GLY A 116 9.72 4.74 25.20
CA GLY A 116 10.80 4.51 24.25
C GLY A 116 10.44 5.00 22.86
N PHE A 117 9.19 4.80 22.45
CA PHE A 117 8.67 5.26 21.17
C PHE A 117 8.57 6.79 21.10
N GLU A 118 8.01 7.43 22.12
CA GLU A 118 7.92 8.91 22.19
C GLU A 118 9.29 9.56 22.09
N ARG A 119 10.30 9.00 22.79
CA ARG A 119 11.68 9.47 22.70
C ARG A 119 12.24 9.34 21.28
N LEU A 120 12.08 8.17 20.65
CA LEU A 120 12.55 7.93 19.29
C LEU A 120 11.93 8.91 18.29
N ILE A 121 10.60 9.11 18.35
CA ILE A 121 9.91 10.04 17.45
C ILE A 121 10.35 11.48 17.69
N THR A 122 10.52 11.87 18.96
CA THR A 122 10.98 13.22 19.32
C THR A 122 12.38 13.50 18.78
N GLU A 123 13.32 12.57 18.99
CA GLU A 123 14.69 12.69 18.48
C GLU A 123 14.70 12.77 16.94
N TYR A 124 13.99 11.85 16.25
CA TYR A 124 13.89 11.87 14.78
C TYR A 124 13.30 13.18 14.24
N MET A 125 12.21 13.68 14.83
CA MET A 125 11.58 14.93 14.40
C MET A 125 12.48 16.14 14.64
N SER A 126 13.27 16.13 15.73
CA SER A 126 14.23 17.19 16.03
C SER A 126 15.39 17.24 15.01
N GLU A 127 15.84 16.08 14.52
CA GLU A 127 16.87 15.98 13.50
C GLU A 127 16.36 16.44 12.13
N ARG A 128 15.11 16.14 11.79
CA ARG A 128 14.51 16.53 10.52
C ARG A 128 14.27 18.04 10.39
N GLN A 129 14.18 18.76 11.51
CA GLN A 129 14.02 20.22 11.53
C GLN A 129 15.36 20.98 11.44
N LYS A 130 16.50 20.27 11.46
CA LYS A 130 17.81 20.82 11.14
C LYS A 130 18.09 20.75 9.64
#